data_AF-A0A7Y1T359-F1
#
_entry.id   AF-A0A7Y1T359-F1
#
_cell.length_a   1.000
_cell.length_b   1.000
_cell.length_c   1.000
_cell.angle_alpha   90.00
_cell.angle_beta   90.00
_cell.angle_gamma   90.00
#
_symmetry.space_group_name_H-M   'P 1'
#
loop_
_entity.id
_entity.type
_entity.pdbx_description
1 polymer ?
#
loop_
_entity_poly.entity_id
_entity_poly.type
_entity_poly.pdbx_seq_one_letter_code
_entity_poly.pdbx_strand_id
1 'polypeptide(L)'
;MRVKYSVIKILVLLAVVSGLFAFSNTRNSERPINDTQINFLGEDNLYITHETVSKLLILNQESVTDKPKEIIDLNQLENALKSNKMVKNAEVFVSVEGTLTAEIVQKRPIARVSNEASFYIDEEGSYMPLSGNYTARVPLVTGDVNKDQMDAVFQFAKAVDTDDFLKKHVIQIHQNENGSIDFRIRNSQAVVKLGYVEHLTKKINNFKAFYQKAVKDNILNKYSVINLTFNSQVICTKL
;
A
#
# COMPACT_ATOMS: atom_id res chain seq x y z
N MET A 1 15.16 6.70 70.92
CA MET A 1 14.35 6.10 69.84
C MET A 1 14.89 4.70 69.53
N ARG A 2 14.12 3.63 69.80
CA ARG A 2 14.51 2.26 69.39
C ARG A 2 14.07 2.08 67.93
N VAL A 3 15.00 2.27 66.99
CA VAL A 3 14.72 1.96 65.57
C VAL A 3 14.42 0.46 65.50
N LYS A 4 13.20 0.11 65.09
CA LYS A 4 12.80 -1.30 64.97
C LYS A 4 13.67 -1.92 63.87
N TYR A 5 14.33 -3.03 64.17
CA TYR A 5 15.23 -3.74 63.24
C TYR A 5 14.59 -4.02 61.87
N SER A 6 13.27 -4.16 61.83
CA SER A 6 12.47 -4.29 60.60
C SER A 6 12.56 -3.07 59.68
N VAL A 7 12.65 -1.85 60.22
CA VAL A 7 12.78 -0.60 59.43
C VAL A 7 14.16 -0.54 58.75
N ILE A 8 15.22 -0.97 59.45
CA ILE A 8 16.57 -1.04 58.89
C ILE A 8 16.62 -2.07 57.74
N LYS A 9 16.00 -3.24 57.92
CA LYS A 9 15.92 -4.26 56.86
C LYS A 9 15.20 -3.75 55.61
N ILE A 10 14.11 -3.00 55.78
CA ILE A 10 13.35 -2.41 54.66
C ILE A 10 14.19 -1.34 53.94
N LEU A 11 14.90 -0.48 54.67
CA LEU A 11 15.76 0.55 54.08
C LEU A 11 16.92 -0.07 53.28
N VAL A 12 17.55 -1.11 53.81
CA VAL A 12 18.62 -1.84 53.08
C VAL A 12 18.06 -2.51 51.83
N LEU A 13 16.91 -3.18 51.92
CA LEU A 13 16.26 -3.79 50.76
C LEU A 13 15.96 -2.74 49.68
N LEU A 14 15.43 -1.58 50.07
CA LEU A 14 15.08 -0.50 49.15
C LEU A 14 16.32 0.10 48.47
N ALA A 15 17.43 0.24 49.22
CA ALA A 15 18.71 0.66 48.66
C ALA A 15 19.26 -0.35 47.64
N VAL A 16 19.19 -1.65 47.93
CA VAL A 16 19.64 -2.71 47.02
C VAL A 16 18.79 -2.74 45.76
N VAL A 17 17.47 -2.69 45.87
CA VAL A 17 16.56 -2.68 44.71
C VAL A 17 16.79 -1.45 43.85
N SER A 18 16.95 -0.28 44.45
CA SER A 18 17.23 0.97 43.72
C SER A 18 18.58 0.91 43.00
N GLY A 19 19.60 0.34 43.65
CA GLY A 19 20.93 0.15 43.05
C GLY A 19 20.90 -0.83 41.87
N LEU A 20 20.19 -1.95 42.00
CA LEU A 20 20.00 -2.90 40.91
C LEU A 20 19.23 -2.28 39.74
N PHE A 21 18.19 -1.50 40.02
CA PHE A 21 17.43 -0.79 38.99
C PHE A 21 18.30 0.22 38.22
N ALA A 22 19.06 1.05 38.94
CA ALA A 22 19.97 2.02 38.33
C ALA A 22 21.09 1.34 37.51
N PHE A 23 21.68 0.26 38.02
CA PHE A 23 22.69 -0.52 37.32
C PHE A 23 22.13 -1.19 36.06
N SER A 24 20.95 -1.80 36.17
CA SER A 24 20.26 -2.42 35.04
C SER A 24 19.91 -1.41 33.95
N ASN A 25 19.45 -0.22 34.34
CA ASN A 25 19.12 0.85 33.39
C ASN A 25 20.36 1.35 32.66
N THR A 26 21.45 1.63 33.39
CA THR A 26 22.72 2.11 32.81
C THR A 26 23.29 1.09 31.81
N ARG A 27 23.35 -0.19 32.21
CA ARG A 27 23.86 -1.27 31.35
C ARG A 27 23.00 -1.51 30.11
N ASN A 28 21.70 -1.24 30.20
CA ASN A 28 20.78 -1.36 29.07
C ASN A 28 20.90 -0.17 28.09
N SER A 29 21.11 1.06 28.58
CA SER A 29 21.33 2.25 27.75
C SER A 29 22.64 2.19 26.94
N GLU A 30 23.71 1.64 27.54
CA GLU A 30 25.02 1.51 26.90
C GLU A 30 25.14 0.32 25.94
N ARG A 31 24.11 -0.53 25.82
CA ARG A 31 24.15 -1.71 24.96
C ARG A 31 24.15 -1.27 23.48
N PRO A 32 25.18 -1.65 22.68
CA PRO A 32 25.26 -1.29 21.27
C PRO A 32 24.21 -2.04 20.45
N ILE A 33 23.84 -1.45 19.30
CA ILE A 33 23.00 -2.13 18.31
C ILE A 33 23.89 -3.06 17.49
N ASN A 34 23.67 -4.36 17.65
CA ASN A 34 24.50 -5.39 17.04
C ASN A 34 23.89 -5.99 15.77
N ASP A 35 22.58 -5.83 15.57
CA ASP A 35 21.87 -6.45 14.46
C ASP A 35 20.71 -5.60 13.97
N THR A 36 20.43 -5.65 12.66
CA THR A 36 19.32 -4.95 12.02
C THR A 36 18.44 -5.95 11.29
N GLN A 37 17.22 -6.11 11.77
CA GLN A 37 16.21 -6.97 11.17
C GLN A 37 15.21 -6.14 10.37
N ILE A 38 14.94 -6.55 9.13
CA ILE A 38 13.95 -5.91 8.26
C ILE A 38 12.86 -6.94 7.99
N ASN A 39 11.61 -6.58 8.30
CA ASN A 39 10.46 -7.43 8.07
C ASN A 39 9.47 -6.72 7.14
N PHE A 40 9.15 -7.36 6.01
CA PHE A 40 8.08 -6.88 5.15
C PHE A 40 6.75 -7.52 5.57
N LEU A 41 5.78 -6.68 5.91
CA LEU A 41 4.45 -7.08 6.32
C LEU A 41 3.48 -7.06 5.13
N GLY A 42 2.61 -8.07 5.05
CA GLY A 42 1.59 -8.20 4.00
C GLY A 42 1.99 -9.11 2.84
N GLU A 43 1.07 -9.30 1.89
CA GLU A 43 1.25 -10.23 0.76
C GLU A 43 2.06 -9.64 -0.41
N ASP A 44 1.99 -8.32 -0.61
CA ASP A 44 2.58 -7.63 -1.76
C ASP A 44 3.90 -6.93 -1.41
N ASN A 45 4.95 -7.72 -1.15
CA ASN A 45 6.26 -7.22 -0.70
C ASN A 45 7.34 -7.14 -1.81
N LEU A 46 6.93 -7.12 -3.08
CA LEU A 46 7.82 -7.28 -4.23
C LEU A 46 8.40 -5.96 -4.79
N TYR A 47 8.00 -4.80 -4.27
CA TYR A 47 8.34 -3.52 -4.87
C TYR A 47 9.65 -2.91 -4.35
N ILE A 48 9.94 -3.09 -3.06
CA ILE A 48 11.15 -2.60 -2.39
C ILE A 48 11.97 -3.80 -1.89
N THR A 49 13.31 -3.71 -1.99
CA THR A 49 14.23 -4.76 -1.51
C THR A 49 14.74 -4.47 -0.10
N HIS A 50 15.18 -5.52 0.60
CA HIS A 50 15.92 -5.38 1.86
C HIS A 50 17.13 -4.45 1.72
N GLU A 51 17.85 -4.50 0.59
CA GLU A 51 18.98 -3.62 0.31
C GLU A 51 18.57 -2.14 0.26
N THR A 52 17.43 -1.83 -0.37
CA THR A 52 16.92 -0.45 -0.45
C THR A 52 16.59 0.08 0.95
N VAL A 53 15.93 -0.74 1.77
CA VAL A 53 15.59 -0.41 3.15
C VAL A 53 16.85 -0.24 4.00
N SER A 54 17.79 -1.18 3.92
CA SER A 54 19.06 -1.13 4.64
C SER A 54 19.85 0.14 4.28
N LYS A 55 19.92 0.50 3.00
CA LYS A 55 20.52 1.76 2.55
C LYS A 55 19.82 2.97 3.15
N LEU A 56 18.49 3.02 3.18
CA LEU A 56 17.75 4.13 3.79
C LEU A 56 18.01 4.26 5.29
N LEU A 57 18.13 3.14 6.01
CA LEU A 57 18.47 3.14 7.43
C LEU A 57 19.91 3.63 7.66
N ILE A 58 20.88 3.21 6.82
CA ILE A 58 22.29 3.59 6.94
C ILE A 58 22.55 5.04 6.50
N LEU A 59 21.95 5.49 5.40
CA LEU A 59 22.18 6.83 4.83
C LEU A 59 21.71 7.96 5.75
N ASN A 60 20.65 7.75 6.51
CA ASN A 60 20.09 8.77 7.39
C ASN A 60 20.79 8.85 8.75
N GLN A 61 21.73 7.95 9.03
CA GLN A 61 22.54 7.94 10.23
C GLN A 61 23.93 7.48 9.87
N GLU A 62 24.86 8.41 9.61
CA GLU A 62 26.30 8.14 9.45
C GLU A 62 26.72 6.97 10.34
N SER A 63 26.91 5.78 9.73
CA SER A 63 27.05 4.46 10.36
C SER A 63 26.13 4.20 11.57
N VAL A 64 25.06 3.43 11.36
CA VAL A 64 24.22 2.82 12.41
C VAL A 64 25.03 1.85 13.29
N THR A 65 26.21 1.43 12.83
CA THR A 65 27.15 0.58 13.56
C THR A 65 27.89 1.40 14.62
N ASP A 66 27.85 0.95 15.88
CA ASP A 66 28.56 1.51 17.06
C ASP A 66 27.97 2.77 17.75
N LYS A 67 26.71 3.15 17.51
CA LYS A 67 26.06 4.21 18.31
C LYS A 67 25.27 3.64 19.50
N PRO A 68 25.36 4.28 20.69
CA PRO A 68 24.49 3.96 21.82
C PRO A 68 23.02 4.10 21.46
N LYS A 69 22.17 3.26 22.07
CA LYS A 69 20.71 3.22 21.87
C LYS A 69 20.04 4.59 22.08
N GLU A 70 20.60 5.43 22.94
CA GLU A 70 20.08 6.77 23.27
C GLU A 70 20.25 7.82 22.16
N ILE A 71 21.11 7.59 21.16
CA ILE A 71 21.43 8.59 20.10
C ILE A 71 20.60 8.36 18.82
N ILE A 72 19.90 7.24 18.72
CA ILE A 72 19.16 6.87 17.51
C ILE A 72 17.76 7.48 17.58
N ASP A 73 17.50 8.44 16.71
CA ASP A 73 16.16 8.97 16.50
C ASP A 73 15.35 7.99 15.65
N LEU A 74 14.55 7.16 16.32
CA LEU A 74 13.65 6.20 15.68
C LEU A 74 12.60 6.90 14.81
N ASN A 75 12.09 8.06 15.24
CA ASN A 75 11.11 8.82 14.46
C ASN A 75 11.74 9.31 13.15
N GLN A 76 13.01 9.73 13.19
CA GLN A 76 13.73 10.13 11.98
C GLN A 76 13.89 8.96 11.01
N LEU A 77 14.23 7.77 11.50
CA LEU A 77 14.33 6.55 10.67
C LEU A 77 12.98 6.18 10.06
N GLU A 78 11.92 6.21 10.85
CA GLU A 78 10.57 5.95 10.35
C GLU A 78 10.17 6.94 9.26
N ASN A 79 10.39 8.24 9.49
CA ASN A 79 10.08 9.29 8.52
C ASN A 79 10.92 9.14 7.25
N ALA A 80 12.19 8.75 7.38
CA ALA A 80 13.05 8.44 6.24
C ALA A 80 12.52 7.27 5.42
N LEU A 81 12.07 6.19 6.06
CA LEU A 81 11.45 5.05 5.37
C LEU A 81 10.12 5.46 4.71
N LYS A 82 9.26 6.20 5.43
CA LYS A 82 7.97 6.73 4.92
C LYS A 82 8.14 7.74 3.79
N SER A 83 9.32 8.36 3.65
CA SER A 83 9.62 9.26 2.52
C SER A 83 9.65 8.53 1.17
N ASN A 84 9.93 7.22 1.19
CA ASN A 84 9.87 6.39 -0.01
C ASN A 84 8.42 6.24 -0.47
N LYS A 85 8.13 6.67 -1.71
CA LYS A 85 6.78 6.71 -2.28
C LYS A 85 6.13 5.34 -2.47
N MET A 86 6.84 4.24 -2.24
CA MET A 86 6.32 2.86 -2.30
C MET A 86 6.04 2.29 -0.90
N VAL A 87 6.44 2.98 0.16
CA VAL A 87 6.15 2.62 1.55
C VAL A 87 4.81 3.23 1.94
N LYS A 88 3.91 2.39 2.46
CA LYS A 88 2.64 2.81 3.04
C LYS A 88 2.83 3.20 4.50
N ASN A 89 3.44 2.30 5.26
CA ASN A 89 3.78 2.53 6.66
C ASN A 89 5.13 1.89 6.98
N ALA A 90 5.84 2.47 7.94
CA ALA A 90 7.06 1.92 8.50
C ALA A 90 7.11 2.18 10.00
N GLU A 91 7.47 1.16 10.76
CA GLU A 91 7.66 1.21 12.20
C GLU A 91 9.08 0.73 12.51
N VAL A 92 9.80 1.49 13.35
CA VAL A 92 11.19 1.19 13.67
C VAL A 92 11.36 1.20 15.18
N PHE A 93 11.83 0.08 15.73
CA PHE A 93 12.00 -0.07 17.17
C PHE A 93 13.23 -0.90 17.51
N VAL A 94 13.71 -0.77 18.75
CA VAL A 94 14.90 -1.48 19.24
C VAL A 94 14.52 -2.40 20.39
N SER A 95 14.81 -3.69 20.24
CA SER A 95 14.56 -4.70 21.27
C SER A 95 15.38 -4.47 22.55
N VAL A 96 15.05 -5.19 23.63
CA VAL A 96 15.84 -5.20 24.88
C VAL A 96 17.23 -5.83 24.65
N GLU A 97 17.34 -6.68 23.64
CA GLU A 97 18.59 -7.35 23.24
C GLU A 97 19.49 -6.45 22.38
N GLY A 98 19.00 -5.30 21.93
CA GLY A 98 19.75 -4.36 21.08
C GLY A 98 19.62 -4.63 19.58
N THR A 99 18.57 -5.32 19.14
CA THR A 99 18.27 -5.51 17.71
C THR A 99 17.39 -4.37 17.23
N LEU A 100 17.80 -3.69 16.15
CA LEU A 100 16.98 -2.70 15.45
C LEU A 100 16.06 -3.42 14.46
N THR A 101 14.76 -3.34 14.68
CA THR A 101 13.77 -3.94 13.79
C THR A 101 13.02 -2.86 13.01
N ALA A 102 12.95 -3.01 11.70
CA ALA A 102 12.13 -2.19 10.81
C ALA A 102 11.02 -3.04 10.19
N GLU A 103 9.77 -2.72 10.54
CA GLU A 103 8.58 -3.35 9.96
C GLU A 103 7.99 -2.44 8.89
N ILE A 104 7.83 -2.96 7.68
CA ILE A 104 7.50 -2.16 6.50
C ILE A 104 6.30 -2.74 5.80
N VAL A 105 5.27 -1.89 5.64
CA VAL A 105 4.10 -2.16 4.82
C VAL A 105 4.30 -1.42 3.49
N GLN A 106 4.33 -2.15 2.39
CA GLN A 106 4.42 -1.58 1.05
C GLN A 106 3.03 -1.18 0.53
N LYS A 107 2.98 -0.16 -0.32
CA LYS A 107 1.76 0.22 -1.03
C LYS A 107 1.36 -0.86 -2.04
N ARG A 108 0.06 -1.01 -2.26
CA ARG A 108 -0.47 -1.98 -3.20
C ARG A 108 -1.10 -1.29 -4.42
N PRO A 109 -0.49 -1.40 -5.61
CA PRO A 109 -1.07 -0.82 -6.80
C PRO A 109 -2.39 -1.52 -7.16
N ILE A 110 -3.38 -0.73 -7.58
CA ILE A 110 -4.67 -1.22 -8.09
C ILE A 110 -4.89 -0.89 -9.56
N ALA A 111 -4.14 0.06 -10.12
CA ALA A 111 -4.18 0.43 -11.53
C ALA A 111 -2.84 1.01 -11.98
N ARG A 112 -2.52 0.91 -13.28
CA ARG A 112 -1.29 1.48 -13.87
C ARG A 112 -1.63 2.49 -14.94
N VAL A 113 -1.31 3.76 -14.72
CA VAL A 113 -1.40 4.81 -15.74
C VAL A 113 -0.26 4.65 -16.74
N SER A 114 -0.59 4.72 -18.03
CA SER A 114 0.35 4.60 -19.14
C SER A 114 0.06 5.67 -20.20
N ASN A 115 0.35 6.91 -19.84
CA ASN A 115 0.32 8.08 -20.73
C ASN A 115 1.76 8.52 -21.02
N GLU A 116 2.05 9.83 -21.02
CA GLU A 116 3.41 10.38 -21.15
C GLU A 116 4.33 9.95 -20.00
N ALA A 117 3.77 9.86 -18.78
CA ALA A 117 4.43 9.31 -17.62
C ALA A 117 3.70 8.04 -17.16
N SER A 118 4.46 6.96 -16.93
CA SER A 118 3.91 5.73 -16.38
C SER A 118 4.04 5.68 -14.86
N PHE A 119 2.95 5.35 -14.17
CA PHE A 119 2.92 5.23 -12.71
C PHE A 119 1.77 4.35 -12.25
N TYR A 120 1.77 3.98 -10.98
CA TYR A 120 0.69 3.24 -10.34
C TYR A 120 -0.23 4.17 -9.53
N ILE A 121 -1.48 3.75 -9.43
CA ILE A 121 -2.45 4.24 -8.46
C ILE A 121 -2.52 3.19 -7.36
N ASP A 122 -2.28 3.58 -6.11
CA ASP A 122 -2.37 2.67 -4.98
C ASP A 122 -3.81 2.49 -4.46
N GLU A 123 -3.98 1.63 -3.46
CA GLU A 123 -5.28 1.28 -2.91
C GLU A 123 -5.98 2.43 -2.15
N GLU A 124 -5.26 3.52 -1.88
CA GLU A 124 -5.73 4.76 -1.25
C GLU A 124 -5.96 5.88 -2.27
N GLY A 125 -5.70 5.63 -3.57
CA GLY A 125 -5.88 6.59 -4.64
C GLY A 125 -4.70 7.53 -4.83
N SER A 126 -3.59 7.27 -4.12
CA SER A 126 -2.39 8.07 -4.20
C SER A 126 -1.46 7.60 -5.32
N TYR A 127 -0.62 8.53 -5.77
CA TYR A 127 0.47 8.25 -6.70
C TYR A 127 1.50 7.28 -6.09
N MET A 128 1.89 6.28 -6.88
CA MET A 128 2.97 5.35 -6.58
C MET A 128 3.88 5.20 -7.82
N PRO A 129 5.21 5.37 -7.69
CA PRO A 129 6.11 5.22 -8.83
C PRO A 129 6.20 3.76 -9.30
N LEU A 130 6.73 3.52 -10.49
CA LEU A 130 7.04 2.16 -10.93
C LEU A 130 8.23 1.60 -10.15
N SER A 131 8.18 0.31 -9.81
CA SER A 131 9.32 -0.40 -9.22
C SER A 131 10.21 -0.94 -10.33
N GLY A 132 11.54 -0.85 -10.14
CA GLY A 132 12.50 -1.57 -10.97
C GLY A 132 12.53 -3.08 -10.71
N ASN A 133 11.95 -3.54 -9.60
CA ASN A 133 12.01 -4.93 -9.16
C ASN A 133 10.83 -5.77 -9.64
N TYR A 134 9.63 -5.18 -9.70
CA TYR A 134 8.40 -5.90 -10.00
C TYR A 134 7.38 -5.05 -10.76
N THR A 135 6.68 -5.69 -11.70
CA THR A 135 5.56 -5.08 -12.43
C THR A 135 4.24 -5.70 -11.97
N ALA A 136 3.41 -4.89 -11.32
CA ALA A 136 2.10 -5.32 -10.85
C ALA A 136 1.15 -5.70 -11.99
N ARG A 137 0.34 -6.75 -11.77
CA ARG A 137 -0.71 -7.21 -12.69
C ARG A 137 -2.03 -6.50 -12.38
N VAL A 138 -2.12 -5.24 -12.81
CA VAL A 138 -3.27 -4.36 -12.60
C VAL A 138 -3.79 -3.84 -13.94
N PRO A 139 -5.07 -3.40 -14.04
CA PRO A 139 -5.60 -2.79 -15.25
C PRO A 139 -4.77 -1.59 -15.72
N LEU A 140 -4.64 -1.45 -17.04
CA LEU A 140 -3.98 -0.30 -17.65
C LEU A 140 -4.94 0.88 -17.71
N VAL A 141 -4.51 2.05 -17.29
CA VAL A 141 -5.24 3.32 -17.37
C VAL A 141 -4.65 4.15 -18.51
N THR A 142 -5.53 4.69 -19.34
CA THR A 142 -5.20 5.51 -20.51
C THR A 142 -6.16 6.69 -20.64
N GLY A 143 -5.87 7.63 -21.55
CA GLY A 143 -6.73 8.79 -21.80
C GLY A 143 -6.27 10.01 -21.00
N ASP A 144 -7.18 10.93 -20.69
CA ASP A 144 -6.84 12.18 -20.01
C ASP A 144 -6.76 11.97 -18.49
N VAL A 145 -5.63 11.45 -18.02
CA VAL A 145 -5.35 11.19 -16.59
C VAL A 145 -4.02 11.80 -16.22
N ASN A 146 -4.07 12.77 -15.30
CA ASN A 146 -2.91 13.37 -14.66
C ASN A 146 -2.96 13.13 -13.14
N LYS A 147 -1.93 13.56 -12.41
CA LYS A 147 -1.83 13.34 -10.95
C LYS A 147 -2.91 14.04 -10.13
N ASP A 148 -3.52 15.09 -10.69
CA ASP A 148 -4.52 15.93 -10.01
C ASP A 148 -5.95 15.51 -10.33
N GLN A 149 -6.17 14.68 -11.36
CA GLN A 149 -7.48 14.26 -11.86
C GLN A 149 -7.58 12.73 -11.90
N MET A 150 -7.38 12.10 -10.75
CA MET A 150 -7.38 10.64 -10.62
C MET A 150 -8.67 10.10 -10.01
N ASP A 151 -9.56 10.95 -9.47
CA ASP A 151 -10.69 10.52 -8.64
C ASP A 151 -11.64 9.55 -9.33
N ALA A 152 -12.03 9.85 -10.58
CA ALA A 152 -12.95 8.99 -11.34
C ALA A 152 -12.32 7.62 -11.66
N VAL A 153 -11.07 7.63 -12.11
CA VAL A 153 -10.31 6.40 -12.36
C VAL A 153 -10.11 5.62 -11.07
N PHE A 154 -9.75 6.28 -9.97
CA PHE A 154 -9.55 5.64 -8.67
C PHE A 154 -10.83 4.97 -8.19
N GLN A 155 -11.97 5.66 -8.23
CA GLN A 155 -13.26 5.08 -7.83
C GLN A 155 -13.58 3.81 -8.64
N PHE A 156 -13.37 3.84 -9.96
CA PHE A 156 -13.62 2.67 -10.80
C PHE A 156 -12.58 1.56 -10.58
N ALA A 157 -11.29 1.89 -10.54
CA ALA A 157 -10.20 0.95 -10.28
C ALA A 157 -10.36 0.27 -8.92
N LYS A 158 -10.82 1.01 -7.89
CA LYS A 158 -11.14 0.45 -6.58
C LYS A 158 -12.26 -0.57 -6.68
N ALA A 159 -13.34 -0.23 -7.38
CA ALA A 159 -14.44 -1.17 -7.62
C ALA A 159 -13.97 -2.43 -8.37
N VAL A 160 -13.07 -2.28 -9.35
CA VAL A 160 -12.46 -3.40 -10.07
C VAL A 160 -11.62 -4.28 -9.15
N ASP A 161 -10.80 -3.69 -8.28
CA ASP A 161 -9.94 -4.44 -7.37
C ASP A 161 -10.71 -5.17 -6.25
N THR A 162 -11.80 -4.58 -5.77
CA THR A 162 -12.66 -5.18 -4.72
C THR A 162 -13.60 -6.27 -5.23
N ASP A 163 -13.87 -6.30 -6.54
CA ASP A 163 -14.85 -7.20 -7.13
C ASP A 163 -14.19 -8.32 -7.95
N ASP A 164 -14.31 -9.56 -7.49
CA ASP A 164 -13.65 -10.72 -8.13
C ASP A 164 -13.98 -10.90 -9.61
N PHE A 165 -15.22 -10.56 -10.01
CA PHE A 165 -15.62 -10.64 -11.41
C PHE A 165 -14.89 -9.57 -12.22
N LEU A 166 -14.92 -8.31 -11.78
CA LEU A 166 -14.25 -7.23 -12.49
C LEU A 166 -12.73 -7.43 -12.52
N LYS A 167 -12.10 -7.83 -11.40
CA LYS A 167 -10.66 -8.08 -11.31
C LYS A 167 -10.14 -9.09 -12.34
N LYS A 168 -10.95 -10.10 -12.68
CA LYS A 168 -10.61 -11.13 -13.67
C LYS A 168 -10.85 -10.68 -15.12
N HIS A 169 -11.81 -9.77 -15.33
CA HIS A 169 -12.29 -9.41 -16.66
C HIS A 169 -11.78 -8.07 -17.15
N VAL A 170 -11.68 -7.03 -16.32
CA VAL A 170 -11.27 -5.69 -16.74
C VAL A 170 -9.76 -5.66 -16.99
N ILE A 171 -9.36 -5.20 -18.18
CA ILE A 171 -7.95 -5.14 -18.60
C ILE A 171 -7.47 -3.70 -18.84
N GLN A 172 -8.39 -2.80 -19.20
CA GLN A 172 -8.08 -1.40 -19.47
C GLN A 172 -9.21 -0.51 -18.93
N ILE A 173 -8.82 0.61 -18.35
CA ILE A 173 -9.67 1.74 -17.97
C ILE A 173 -9.23 2.92 -18.83
N HIS A 174 -10.17 3.65 -19.38
CA HIS A 174 -9.93 4.81 -20.22
C HIS A 174 -10.72 6.00 -19.68
N GLN A 175 -10.05 7.09 -19.32
CA GLN A 175 -10.71 8.34 -18.96
C GLN A 175 -10.81 9.22 -20.20
N ASN A 176 -12.03 9.57 -20.56
CA ASN A 176 -12.31 10.52 -21.62
C ASN A 176 -12.03 11.96 -21.13
N GLU A 177 -11.83 12.90 -22.06
CA GLU A 177 -11.56 14.32 -21.77
C GLU A 177 -12.64 14.99 -20.89
N ASN A 178 -13.88 14.49 -20.94
CA ASN A 178 -14.98 14.97 -20.10
C ASN A 178 -15.02 14.34 -18.69
N GLY A 179 -14.04 13.52 -18.32
CA GLY A 179 -13.98 12.80 -17.03
C GLY A 179 -14.86 11.55 -16.94
N SER A 180 -15.55 11.17 -18.01
CA SER A 180 -16.27 9.89 -18.06
C SER A 180 -15.32 8.72 -18.28
N ILE A 181 -15.71 7.53 -17.82
CA ILE A 181 -14.90 6.32 -17.89
C ILE A 181 -15.47 5.35 -18.94
N ASP A 182 -14.57 4.81 -19.74
CA ASP A 182 -14.79 3.63 -20.56
C ASP A 182 -13.84 2.52 -20.09
N PHE A 183 -14.18 1.26 -20.32
CA PHE A 183 -13.28 0.15 -19.99
C PHE A 183 -13.36 -0.98 -21.00
N ARG A 184 -12.31 -1.80 -21.03
CA ARG A 184 -12.25 -2.99 -21.86
C ARG A 184 -12.15 -4.22 -21.00
N ILE A 185 -12.72 -5.30 -21.51
CA ILE A 185 -12.70 -6.60 -20.86
C ILE A 185 -11.91 -7.61 -21.68
N ARG A 186 -11.35 -8.59 -20.98
CA ARG A 186 -10.70 -9.76 -21.54
C ARG A 186 -11.65 -10.50 -22.48
N ASN A 187 -11.11 -11.04 -23.57
CA ASN A 187 -11.84 -11.87 -24.54
C ASN A 187 -13.03 -11.16 -25.22
N SER A 188 -13.05 -9.82 -25.26
CA SER A 188 -13.98 -9.04 -26.06
C SER A 188 -13.25 -7.89 -26.74
N GLN A 189 -13.65 -7.57 -27.97
CA GLN A 189 -13.17 -6.38 -28.67
C GLN A 189 -13.98 -5.13 -28.29
N ALA A 190 -15.16 -5.32 -27.68
CA ALA A 190 -16.09 -4.24 -27.37
C ALA A 190 -15.50 -3.24 -26.38
N VAL A 191 -15.83 -1.97 -26.59
CA VAL A 191 -15.61 -0.92 -25.60
C VAL A 191 -16.85 -0.82 -24.71
N VAL A 192 -16.67 -0.92 -23.41
CA VAL A 192 -17.76 -0.75 -22.45
C VAL A 192 -17.79 0.70 -21.97
N LYS A 193 -18.85 1.42 -22.31
CA LYS A 193 -19.05 2.81 -21.86
C LYS A 193 -19.72 2.84 -20.50
N LEU A 194 -18.96 3.15 -19.45
CA LEU A 194 -19.50 3.29 -18.10
C LEU A 194 -20.14 4.67 -17.92
N GLY A 195 -19.57 5.70 -18.54
CA GLY A 195 -19.92 7.10 -18.31
C GLY A 195 -19.31 7.62 -17.02
N TYR A 196 -19.97 8.57 -16.38
CA TYR A 196 -19.55 9.07 -15.06
C TYR A 196 -19.68 7.97 -13.98
N VAL A 197 -18.88 8.07 -12.93
CA VAL A 197 -18.83 7.09 -11.82
C VAL A 197 -20.03 7.15 -10.87
N GLU A 198 -21.01 8.00 -11.14
CA GLU A 198 -22.29 7.99 -10.44
C GLU A 198 -23.02 6.63 -10.57
N HIS A 199 -23.71 6.23 -9.51
CA HIS A 199 -24.45 4.96 -9.44
C HIS A 199 -23.63 3.73 -9.86
N LEU A 200 -22.32 3.74 -9.58
CA LEU A 200 -21.35 2.75 -10.05
C LEU A 200 -21.78 1.29 -9.78
N THR A 201 -22.23 0.99 -8.56
CA THR A 201 -22.70 -0.34 -8.17
C THR A 201 -23.82 -0.85 -9.07
N LYS A 202 -24.79 0.03 -9.41
CA LYS A 202 -25.91 -0.34 -10.29
C LYS A 202 -25.42 -0.63 -11.71
N LYS A 203 -24.52 0.20 -12.25
CA LYS A 203 -23.94 0.01 -13.59
C LYS A 203 -23.13 -1.29 -13.68
N ILE A 204 -22.33 -1.60 -12.65
CA ILE A 204 -21.58 -2.86 -12.56
C ILE A 204 -22.53 -4.06 -12.51
N ASN A 205 -23.62 -3.99 -11.74
CA ASN A 205 -24.59 -5.09 -11.66
C ASN A 205 -25.30 -5.30 -13.00
N ASN A 206 -25.71 -4.23 -13.70
CA ASN A 206 -26.28 -4.31 -15.04
C ASN A 206 -25.29 -4.95 -16.02
N PHE A 207 -24.00 -4.57 -15.95
CA PHE A 207 -22.96 -5.15 -16.77
C PHE A 207 -22.75 -6.64 -16.52
N LYS A 208 -22.71 -7.07 -15.26
CA LYS A 208 -22.60 -8.49 -14.89
C LYS A 208 -23.76 -9.32 -15.42
N ALA A 209 -24.99 -8.84 -15.25
CA ALA A 209 -26.18 -9.51 -15.76
C ALA A 209 -26.15 -9.63 -17.29
N PHE A 210 -25.77 -8.55 -17.98
CA PHE A 210 -25.55 -8.57 -19.42
C PHE A 210 -24.46 -9.57 -19.82
N TYR A 211 -23.28 -9.53 -19.18
CA TYR A 211 -22.15 -10.38 -19.52
C TYR A 211 -22.51 -11.86 -19.38
N GLN A 212 -23.16 -12.24 -18.28
CA GLN A 212 -23.62 -13.62 -18.06
C GLN A 212 -24.55 -14.10 -19.18
N LYS A 213 -25.50 -13.25 -19.60
CA LYS A 213 -26.43 -13.56 -20.70
C LYS A 213 -25.70 -13.60 -22.05
N ALA A 214 -24.82 -12.65 -22.31
CA ALA A 214 -24.08 -12.52 -23.56
C ALA A 214 -23.12 -13.68 -23.81
N VAL A 215 -22.47 -14.19 -22.75
CA VAL A 215 -21.63 -15.39 -22.81
C VAL A 215 -22.50 -16.63 -23.06
N LYS A 216 -23.61 -16.79 -22.32
CA LYS A 216 -24.53 -17.92 -22.51
C LYS A 216 -25.07 -18.02 -23.94
N ASP A 217 -25.39 -16.88 -24.55
CA ASP A 217 -25.96 -16.80 -25.89
C ASP A 217 -24.89 -16.70 -27.00
N ASN A 218 -23.59 -16.72 -26.65
CA ASN A 218 -22.46 -16.54 -27.57
C ASN A 218 -22.55 -15.27 -28.44
N ILE A 219 -22.97 -14.16 -27.84
CA ILE A 219 -23.17 -12.86 -28.52
C ILE A 219 -22.18 -11.78 -28.07
N LEU A 220 -21.29 -12.07 -27.10
CA LEU A 220 -20.37 -11.07 -26.56
C LEU A 220 -19.47 -10.43 -27.64
N ASN A 221 -19.00 -11.22 -28.60
CA ASN A 221 -18.14 -10.76 -29.69
C ASN A 221 -18.91 -10.22 -30.90
N LYS A 222 -20.23 -10.07 -30.82
CA LYS A 222 -21.05 -9.46 -31.89
C LYS A 222 -21.17 -7.95 -31.75
N TYR A 223 -20.66 -7.37 -30.66
CA TYR A 223 -20.82 -5.97 -30.33
C TYR A 223 -19.48 -5.23 -30.36
N SER A 224 -19.52 -4.01 -30.90
CA SER A 224 -18.42 -3.05 -30.89
C SER A 224 -18.46 -2.16 -29.64
N VAL A 225 -19.66 -1.86 -29.15
CA VAL A 225 -19.88 -1.00 -27.97
C VAL A 225 -20.94 -1.59 -27.07
N ILE A 226 -20.70 -1.58 -25.76
CA ILE A 226 -21.66 -1.91 -24.71
C ILE A 226 -21.83 -0.65 -23.85
N ASN A 227 -22.99 -0.01 -23.91
CA ASN A 227 -23.24 1.25 -23.23
C ASN A 227 -24.05 1.05 -21.94
N LEU A 228 -23.46 1.43 -20.80
CA LEU A 228 -24.01 1.35 -19.46
C LEU A 228 -24.44 2.72 -18.89
N THR A 229 -24.39 3.79 -19.69
CA THR A 229 -24.76 5.15 -19.22
C THR A 229 -26.23 5.27 -18.85
N PHE A 230 -27.08 4.35 -19.31
CA PHE A 230 -28.51 4.33 -19.03
C PHE A 230 -28.82 3.47 -17.80
N ASN A 231 -29.52 4.05 -16.83
CA ASN A 231 -29.74 3.43 -15.53
C ASN A 231 -30.52 2.11 -15.55
N SER A 232 -31.34 1.87 -16.58
CA SER A 232 -32.28 0.73 -16.63
C SER A 232 -32.10 -0.16 -17.86
N GLN A 233 -31.10 0.10 -18.70
CA GLN A 233 -30.89 -0.67 -19.92
C GLN A 233 -29.42 -0.66 -20.34
N VAL A 234 -28.99 -1.75 -20.96
CA VAL A 234 -27.69 -1.87 -21.61
C VAL A 234 -27.91 -1.79 -23.11
N ILE A 235 -27.36 -0.75 -23.75
CA ILE A 235 -27.50 -0.54 -25.19
C ILE A 235 -26.24 -1.08 -25.88
N CYS A 236 -26.41 -1.98 -26.83
CA CYS A 236 -25.29 -2.55 -27.58
C CYS A 236 -25.28 -2.07 -29.03
N THR A 237 -24.13 -1.67 -29.52
CA THR A 237 -23.89 -1.39 -30.94
C THR A 237 -23.22 -2.61 -31.55
N LYS A 238 -23.76 -3.10 -32.67
CA LYS A 238 -23.17 -4.22 -33.41
C LYS A 238 -21.87 -3.81 -34.11
N LEU A 239 -21.01 -4.79 -34.36
CA LEU A 239 -19.88 -4.64 -35.30
C LEU A 239 -20.38 -4.30 -36.70
#